data_AF-A0A2W6AN63-F1
#
_entry.id   AF-A0A2W6AN63-F1
#
_cell.length_a   1.000
_cell.length_b   1.000
_cell.length_c   1.000
_cell.angle_alpha   90.00
_cell.angle_beta   90.00
_cell.angle_gamma   90.00
#
_symmetry.space_group_name_H-M   'P 1'
#
loop_
_entity.id
_entity.type
_entity.pdbx_description
1 polymer ?
#
loop_
_entity_poly.entity_id
_entity_poly.type
_entity_poly.pdbx_seq_one_letter_code
_entity_poly.pdbx_strand_id
1 'polypeptide(L)' 'MVPWIRGGPTNPDNLVLLCSRHHVQVLEGRWQLLVHPDGHVEVIRPPLDFAAPPRGPAAGKVAWELGRKG' A
#
# COMPACT_ATOMS: atom_id res chain seq x y z
N MET A 1 -7.73 7.54 3.75
CA MET A 1 -8.12 6.30 3.04
C MET A 1 -7.56 5.07 3.75
N VAL A 2 -8.31 3.99 3.81
CA VAL A 2 -7.89 2.68 4.33
C VAL A 2 -8.02 1.65 3.20
N PRO A 3 -6.99 0.85 2.89
CA PRO A 3 -7.08 -0.20 1.88
C PRO A 3 -8.19 -1.21 2.19
N TRP A 4 -8.93 -1.64 1.17
CA TRP A 4 -10.02 -2.61 1.31
C TRP A 4 -9.57 -3.91 2.01
N ILE A 5 -8.39 -4.44 1.64
CA ILE A 5 -7.81 -5.65 2.26
C ILE A 5 -7.52 -5.50 3.76
N ARG A 6 -7.48 -4.26 4.28
CA ARG A 6 -7.32 -3.94 5.71
C ARG A 6 -8.64 -3.53 6.37
N GLY A 7 -9.78 -3.86 5.77
CA GLY A 7 -11.12 -3.54 6.28
C GLY A 7 -11.61 -2.13 5.96
N GLY A 8 -11.00 -1.45 4.98
CA GLY A 8 -11.50 -0.15 4.52
C GLY A 8 -12.89 -0.26 3.88
N PRO A 9 -13.80 0.72 4.11
CA PRO A 9 -15.14 0.70 3.54
C PRO A 9 -15.10 0.90 2.03
N THR A 10 -16.02 0.24 1.32
CA THR A 10 -16.22 0.41 -0.12
C THR A 10 -17.23 1.54 -0.36
N ASN A 11 -16.79 2.78 -0.25
CA ASN A 11 -17.59 3.97 -0.55
C ASN A 11 -16.73 5.09 -1.17
N PRO A 12 -17.33 6.10 -1.84
CA PRO A 12 -16.58 7.19 -2.47
C PRO A 12 -15.71 7.99 -1.49
N ASP A 13 -16.15 8.14 -0.25
CA ASP A 13 -15.43 8.92 0.78
C ASP A 13 -14.09 8.27 1.18
N ASN A 14 -13.91 6.98 0.92
CA ASN A 14 -12.66 6.25 1.18
C ASN A 14 -11.78 6.11 -0.09
N LEU A 15 -12.13 6.78 -1.19
CA LEU A 15 -11.44 6.68 -2.48
C LEU A 15 -10.89 8.04 -2.95
N VAL A 16 -9.95 7.98 -3.89
CA VAL A 16 -9.42 9.14 -4.61
C VAL A 16 -9.24 8.78 -6.09
N LEU A 17 -9.65 9.69 -6.97
CA LEU A 17 -9.49 9.50 -8.41
C LEU A 17 -8.05 9.82 -8.81
N LEU A 18 -7.39 8.84 -9.41
CA LEU A 18 -6.05 8.94 -9.94
C LEU A 18 -6.06 8.54 -11.42
N CYS A 19 -5.10 9.03 -12.21
CA CYS A 19 -4.88 8.52 -13.57
C CYS A 19 -4.02 7.25 -13.55
N SER A 20 -4.02 6.46 -14.62
CA SER A 20 -3.27 5.18 -14.71
C SER A 20 -1.82 5.28 -14.18
N ARG A 21 -1.08 6.34 -14.54
CA ARG A 21 0.28 6.57 -14.04
C ARG A 21 0.34 6.72 -12.51
N HIS A 22 -0.54 7.55 -11.94
CA HIS A 22 -0.55 7.80 -10.49
C HIS A 22 -1.12 6.59 -9.70
N HIS A 23 -1.98 5.75 -10.31
CA HIS A 23 -2.41 4.48 -9.72
C HIS A 23 -1.21 3.56 -9.49
N VAL A 24 -0.37 3.35 -10.51
CA VAL A 24 0.82 2.49 -10.40
C VAL A 24 1.81 3.06 -9.38
N GLN A 25 2.03 4.37 -9.37
CA GLN A 25 2.93 5.00 -8.40
C GLN A 25 2.49 4.82 -6.94
N VAL A 26 1.19 4.95 -6.66
CA VAL A 26 0.65 4.80 -5.30
C VAL A 26 0.60 3.34 -4.88
N LEU A 27 0.25 2.41 -5.78
CA LEU A 27 0.15 0.99 -5.44
C LEU A 27 1.53 0.33 -5.33
N GLU A 28 2.37 0.49 -6.36
CA GLU A 28 3.64 -0.22 -6.53
C GLU A 28 4.84 0.68 -6.22
N GLY A 29 4.78 1.93 -6.67
CA GLY A 29 5.91 2.87 -6.64
C GLY A 29 6.24 3.45 -5.26
N ARG A 30 5.59 2.99 -4.18
CA ARG A 30 5.75 3.47 -2.80
C ARG A 30 5.28 4.90 -2.53
N TRP A 31 4.58 5.55 -3.46
CA TRP A 31 4.01 6.87 -3.21
C TRP A 31 2.92 6.76 -2.14
N GLN A 32 2.74 7.81 -1.34
CA GLN A 32 1.66 7.93 -0.37
C GLN A 32 0.84 9.18 -0.66
N LEU A 33 -0.43 9.11 -0.30
CA LEU A 33 -1.37 10.22 -0.42
C LEU A 33 -1.89 10.57 0.96
N LEU A 34 -1.80 11.84 1.32
CA LEU A 34 -2.54 12.41 2.44
C LEU A 34 -3.71 13.21 1.87
N VAL A 35 -4.92 12.75 2.17
CA VAL A 35 -6.16 13.40 1.74
C VAL A 35 -6.72 14.17 2.93
N HIS A 36 -6.78 15.48 2.80
CA HIS A 36 -7.27 16.38 3.83
C HIS A 36 -8.80 16.51 3.80
N PRO A 37 -9.44 16.91 4.91
CA PRO A 37 -10.90 17.06 4.97
C PRO A 37 -11.50 18.05 3.98
N ASP A 38 -10.71 19.02 3.50
CA ASP A 38 -11.11 20.02 2.50
C ASP A 38 -10.95 19.52 1.05
N GLY A 39 -10.52 18.27 0.86
CA GLY A 39 -10.26 17.66 -0.43
C GLY A 39 -8.87 17.95 -1.00
N HIS A 40 -8.01 18.68 -0.29
CA HIS A 40 -6.61 18.84 -0.68
C HIS A 40 -5.89 17.49 -0.61
N VAL A 41 -5.08 17.18 -1.63
CA VAL A 41 -4.30 15.94 -1.71
C VAL A 41 -2.82 16.27 -1.73
N GLU A 42 -2.11 15.89 -0.66
CA GLU A 42 -0.66 15.92 -0.62
C GLU A 42 -0.07 14.60 -1.09
N VAL A 43 0.94 14.71 -1.95
CA VAL A 43 1.62 13.57 -2.55
C VAL A 43 3.01 13.43 -1.95
N ILE A 44 3.22 12.36 -1.19
CA ILE A 44 4.50 12.04 -0.58
C ILE A 44 5.22 11.04 -1.48
N ARG A 45 6.28 11.51 -2.13
CA ARG A 45 7.16 10.67 -2.95
C ARG A 45 8.03 9.81 -2.05
N PRO A 46 8.33 8.56 -2.42
CA PRO A 46 9.31 7.79 -1.69
C PRO A 46 10.68 8.48 -1.76
N PRO A 47 11.55 8.27 -0.76
CA PRO A 47 12.95 8.63 -0.89
C PRO A 47 13.56 7.95 -2.12
N LEU A 48 14.59 8.57 -2.71
CA LEU A 48 15.41 7.98 -3.76
C LEU A 48 16.34 6.92 -3.14
N ASP A 49 15.77 5.93 -2.48
CA ASP A 49 16.51 4.84 -1.86
C ASP A 49 16.38 3.57 -2.72
N PHE A 50 17.50 3.15 -3.31
CA PHE A 50 17.60 1.91 -4.08
C PHE A 50 17.36 0.63 -3.22
N ALA A 51 17.14 0.77 -1.90
CA ALA A 51 17.12 -0.32 -0.94
C ALA A 51 15.73 -0.72 -0.42
N ALA A 52 14.68 0.07 -0.63
CA ALA A 52 13.38 -0.29 -0.06
C ALA A 52 12.75 -1.50 -0.80
N PRO A 53 12.25 -2.51 -0.07
CA PRO A 53 11.65 -3.69 -0.68
C PRO A 53 10.34 -3.33 -1.42
N PRO A 54 9.96 -4.13 -2.44
CA PRO A 54 8.67 -3.96 -3.11
C PRO A 54 7.52 -4.09 -2.11
N ARG A 55 6.44 -3.31 -2.31
CA ARG A 55 5.21 -3.41 -1.53
C ARG A 55 4.33 -4.58 -2.03
N GLY A 56 4.94 -5.74 -2.28
CA GLY A 56 4.24 -7.02 -2.47
C GLY A 56 4.04 -7.70 -1.11
N PRO A 57 3.30 -8.83 -1.02
CA PRO A 57 3.35 -9.61 0.20
C PRO A 57 4.82 -9.91 0.49
N ALA A 58 5.30 -9.44 1.64
CA ALA A 58 6.55 -9.93 2.16
C ALA A 58 6.40 -11.46 2.17
N ALA A 59 7.29 -12.17 1.47
CA ALA A 59 7.42 -13.60 1.68
C ALA A 59 7.74 -13.74 3.16
N GLY A 60 6.70 -13.93 3.97
CA GLY A 60 6.83 -14.28 5.36
C GLY A 60 7.75 -15.47 5.35
N LYS A 61 8.83 -15.40 6.13
CA LYS A 61 9.50 -16.61 6.55
C LYS A 61 8.43 -17.42 7.28
N VAL A 62 7.72 -18.28 6.54
CA VAL A 62 6.97 -19.37 7.11
C VAL A 62 8.04 -20.27 7.71
N ALA A 63 8.32 -20.04 8.99
CA ALA A 63 9.03 -21.00 9.80
C ALA A 63 8.16 -22.26 9.77
N TRP A 64 8.56 -23.25 8.96
CA TRP A 64 8.00 -24.59 9.02
C TRP A 64 8.47 -25.25 10.32
N GLU A 65 7.91 -24.82 11.44
CA GLU A 65 7.96 -25.55 12.69
C GLU A 65 6.61 -26.27 12.87
N LEU A 66 6.47 -27.42 12.22
CA LEU A 66 5.58 -28.46 12.73
C LEU A 66 6.24 -29.82 12.50
N GLY A 67 6.42 -30.52 13.61
CA GLY A 67 7.24 -31.71 13.71
C GLY A 67 6.85 -32.85 12.79
N ARG A 68 7.88 -33.61 12.41
CA ARG A 68 7.74 -35.00 12.02
C ARG A 68 8.51 -35.84 13.04
N LYS A 69 7.82 -36.16 14.14
CA LYS A 69 8.07 -37.43 14.83
C LYS A 69 7.47 -38.53 13.95
N GLY A 70 8.20 -39.61 13.78
CA GLY A 70 7.82 -40.79 13.00
C GLY A 70 9.03 -41.34 12.29
#